data_AF-A0A7G5LVU8-F1
#
_entry.id   AF-A0A7G5LVU8-F1
#
_cell.length_a   1.000
_cell.length_b   1.000
_cell.length_c   1.000
_cell.angle_alpha   90.00
_cell.angle_beta   90.00
_cell.angle_gamma   90.00
#
_symmetry.space_group_name_H-M   'P 1'
#
loop_
_entity.id
_entity.type
_entity.pdbx_description
1 polymer ?
#
loop_
_entity_poly.entity_id
_entity_poly.type
_entity_poly.pdbx_seq_one_letter_code
_entity_poly.pdbx_strand_id
1 'polypeptide(L)'
;MSETREPTPAPLDLRDDVVWPLVAIALAVMPFWVFGGSSSTTTVNGEVVSEQSLNLLGLLLAALAIGIGVKRLRMRGGNPVVRRSLAAVAIVAGLVQLPISAGLWSL
;
A
#
# COMPACT_ATOMS: atom_id res chain seq x y z
N MET A 1 21.06 24.12 -37.35
CA MET A 1 21.45 23.62 -36.02
C MET A 1 20.22 23.71 -35.13
N SER A 2 19.59 22.59 -34.84
CA SER A 2 18.43 22.51 -33.96
C SER A 2 18.94 22.41 -32.53
N GLU A 3 18.80 23.45 -31.72
CA GLU A 3 19.08 23.38 -30.29
C GLU A 3 18.16 22.33 -29.66
N THR A 4 18.71 21.16 -29.33
CA THR A 4 18.06 20.21 -28.43
C THR A 4 18.03 20.83 -27.04
N ARG A 5 16.95 21.58 -26.74
CA ARG A 5 16.63 21.96 -25.37
C ARG A 5 16.41 20.68 -24.58
N GLU A 6 17.37 20.34 -23.71
CA GLU A 6 17.11 19.32 -22.69
C GLU A 6 15.84 19.71 -21.94
N PRO A 7 14.88 18.80 -21.76
CA PRO A 7 13.68 19.09 -21.01
C PRO A 7 14.09 19.39 -19.57
N THR A 8 13.97 20.66 -19.16
CA THR A 8 14.17 21.06 -17.76
C THR A 8 13.30 20.15 -16.88
N PRO A 9 13.89 19.43 -15.91
CA PRO A 9 13.12 18.53 -15.07
C PRO A 9 12.03 19.31 -14.36
N ALA A 10 10.80 18.78 -14.43
CA ALA A 10 9.66 19.40 -13.78
C ALA A 10 9.96 19.58 -12.27
N PRO A 11 9.61 20.73 -11.69
CA PRO A 11 9.86 20.99 -10.28
C PRO A 11 9.17 19.93 -9.41
N LEU A 12 9.88 19.47 -8.38
CA LEU A 12 9.38 18.49 -7.43
C LEU A 12 8.25 19.10 -6.60
N ASP A 13 7.05 18.52 -6.66
CA ASP A 13 5.97 18.86 -5.75
C ASP A 13 6.06 17.96 -4.52
N LEU A 14 6.64 18.47 -3.43
CA LEU A 14 6.82 17.73 -2.18
C LEU A 14 5.53 17.08 -1.67
N ARG A 15 4.39 17.76 -1.81
CA ARG A 15 3.13 17.26 -1.26
C ARG A 15 2.62 16.09 -2.08
N ASP A 16 2.55 16.26 -3.39
CA ASP A 16 1.90 15.31 -4.30
C ASP A 16 2.84 14.20 -4.80
N ASP A 17 4.14 14.49 -4.90
CA ASP A 17 5.16 13.53 -5.35
C ASP A 17 5.77 12.71 -4.21
N VAL A 18 5.73 13.21 -2.96
CA VAL A 18 6.41 12.57 -1.82
C VAL A 18 5.46 12.29 -0.66
N VAL A 19 4.84 13.30 -0.05
CA VAL A 19 4.07 13.14 1.20
C VAL A 19 2.91 12.16 1.02
N TRP A 20 2.08 12.36 0.01
CA TRP A 20 0.92 11.49 -0.21
C TRP A 20 1.29 10.04 -0.55
N PRO A 21 2.27 9.78 -1.44
CA PRO A 21 2.78 8.44 -1.62
C PRO A 21 3.35 7.80 -0.35
N LEU A 22 4.10 8.55 0.48
CA LEU A 22 4.61 8.04 1.76
C LEU A 22 3.48 7.71 2.74
N VAL A 23 2.43 8.53 2.80
CA VAL A 23 1.23 8.22 3.59
C VAL A 23 0.59 6.91 3.11
N ALA A 24 0.49 6.69 1.80
CA ALA A 24 -0.04 5.44 1.26
C ALA A 24 0.82 4.24 1.65
N ILE A 25 2.15 4.36 1.63
CA ILE A 25 3.06 3.32 2.13
C ILE A 25 2.82 3.07 3.61
N ALA A 26 2.77 4.13 4.43
CA ALA A 26 2.52 3.98 5.87
C ALA A 26 1.19 3.25 6.15
N LEU A 27 0.13 3.58 5.41
CA LEU A 27 -1.17 2.90 5.51
C LEU A 27 -1.08 1.42 5.12
N ALA A 28 -0.28 1.07 4.10
CA ALA A 28 -0.10 -0.32 3.69
C ALA A 28 0.64 -1.16 4.73
N VAL A 29 1.61 -0.58 5.45
CA VAL A 29 2.46 -1.33 6.40
C VAL A 29 1.91 -1.27 7.83
N MET A 30 1.17 -0.23 8.21
CA MET A 30 0.57 -0.11 9.57
C MET A 30 -0.13 -1.38 10.09
N PRO A 31 -0.91 -2.14 9.30
CA PRO A 31 -1.69 -3.24 9.85
C PRO A 31 -0.86 -4.48 10.21
N PHE A 32 0.45 -4.51 9.90
CA PHE A 32 1.35 -5.51 10.47
C PHE A 32 1.51 -5.37 11.99
N TRP A 33 1.35 -4.16 12.53
CA TRP A 33 1.44 -3.90 13.97
C TRP A 33 0.08 -3.78 14.64
N VAL A 34 -0.97 -3.47 13.88
CA VAL A 34 -2.31 -3.21 14.42
C VAL A 34 -3.28 -4.26 13.90
N PHE A 35 -3.63 -5.21 14.77
CA PHE A 35 -4.69 -6.17 14.50
C PHE A 35 -6.03 -5.61 14.99
N GLY A 36 -6.90 -5.23 14.06
CA GLY A 36 -8.28 -4.84 14.32
C GLY A 36 -9.22 -5.83 13.66
N GLY A 37 -9.49 -6.96 14.32
CA GLY A 37 -10.07 -8.13 13.66
C GLY A 37 -10.61 -9.21 14.58
N SER A 38 -11.08 -10.31 13.98
CA SER A 38 -11.54 -11.52 14.67
C SER A 38 -10.56 -12.65 14.43
N SER A 39 -10.25 -13.42 15.47
CA SER A 39 -9.56 -14.71 15.35
C SER A 39 -10.50 -15.83 15.78
N SER A 40 -10.59 -16.89 14.98
CA SER A 40 -11.36 -18.09 15.27
C SER A 40 -10.43 -19.29 15.25
N THR A 41 -10.24 -19.90 16.42
CA THR A 41 -9.45 -21.11 16.59
C THR A 41 -10.40 -22.29 16.73
N THR A 42 -10.27 -23.29 15.85
CA THR A 42 -11.04 -24.54 15.93
C THR A 42 -10.13 -25.62 16.49
N THR A 43 -10.47 -26.11 17.68
CA THR A 43 -9.78 -27.22 18.35
C THR A 43 -10.56 -28.52 18.22
N VAL A 44 -9.90 -29.60 17.84
CA VAL A 44 -10.45 -30.96 17.87
C VAL A 44 -9.62 -31.79 18.85
N ASN A 45 -10.25 -32.38 19.86
CA ASN A 45 -9.57 -33.15 20.91
C ASN A 45 -8.46 -32.37 21.67
N GLY A 46 -8.60 -31.04 21.79
CA GLY A 46 -7.62 -30.18 22.43
C GLY A 46 -6.46 -29.74 21.53
N GLU A 47 -6.38 -30.25 20.30
CA GLU A 47 -5.39 -29.85 19.30
C GLU A 47 -5.98 -28.81 18.35
N VAL A 48 -5.23 -27.74 18.08
CA VAL A 48 -5.64 -26.68 17.16
C VAL A 48 -5.54 -27.23 15.74
N VAL A 49 -6.68 -27.41 15.08
CA VAL A 49 -6.75 -27.96 13.72
C VAL A 49 -6.87 -26.83 12.68
N SER A 50 -7.41 -25.68 13.06
CA SER A 50 -7.54 -24.52 12.18
C SER A 50 -7.53 -23.23 12.98
N GLU A 51 -6.73 -22.26 12.55
CA GLU A 51 -6.73 -20.89 13.06
C GLU A 51 -7.00 -19.94 11.89
N GLN A 52 -8.14 -19.26 11.92
CA GLN A 52 -8.49 -18.24 10.93
C GLN A 52 -8.54 -16.87 11.59
N SER A 53 -7.68 -15.97 11.15
CA SER A 53 -7.65 -14.58 11.61
C SER A 53 -8.02 -13.63 10.47
N LEU A 54 -8.98 -12.74 10.71
CA LEU A 54 -9.40 -11.72 9.74
C LEU A 54 -9.20 -10.32 10.34
N ASN A 55 -8.28 -9.54 9.76
CA ASN A 55 -7.97 -8.17 10.14
C ASN A 55 -8.74 -7.17 9.25
N LEU A 56 -9.95 -6.80 9.67
CA LEU A 56 -10.82 -5.86 8.95
C LEU A 56 -10.17 -4.48 8.77
N LEU A 57 -9.49 -4.00 9.82
CA LEU A 57 -8.77 -2.75 9.76
C LEU A 57 -7.65 -2.82 8.70
N GLY A 58 -6.90 -3.92 8.67
CA GLY A 58 -5.85 -4.14 7.68
C GLY A 58 -6.37 -4.18 6.24
N LEU A 59 -7.52 -4.80 6.00
CA LEU A 59 -8.17 -4.79 4.70
C LEU A 59 -8.54 -3.37 4.25
N LEU A 60 -9.12 -2.56 5.15
CA LEU A 60 -9.51 -1.19 4.83
C LEU A 60 -8.29 -0.31 4.53
N LEU A 61 -7.24 -0.40 5.34
CA LEU A 61 -6.01 0.36 5.16
C LEU A 61 -5.28 -0.03 3.86
N ALA A 62 -5.23 -1.32 3.54
CA ALA A 62 -4.67 -1.82 2.27
C ALA A 62 -5.44 -1.26 1.06
N ALA A 63 -6.78 -1.27 1.11
CA ALA A 63 -7.62 -0.71 0.05
C ALA A 63 -7.38 0.80 -0.13
N LEU A 64 -7.25 1.56 0.97
CA LEU A 64 -6.93 2.99 0.92
C LEU A 64 -5.55 3.24 0.32
N ALA A 65 -4.53 2.47 0.70
CA ALA A 65 -3.18 2.58 0.15
C ALA A 65 -3.17 2.37 -1.38
N ILE A 66 -3.85 1.34 -1.87
CA ILE A 66 -4.01 1.06 -3.30
C ILE A 66 -4.75 2.22 -3.99
N GLY A 67 -5.87 2.67 -3.41
CA GLY A 67 -6.66 3.77 -3.96
C GLY A 67 -5.85 5.08 -4.11
N ILE A 68 -5.07 5.43 -3.09
CA ILE A 68 -4.17 6.60 -3.13
C ILE A 68 -3.08 6.37 -4.19
N GLY A 69 -2.42 5.20 -4.20
CA GLY A 69 -1.38 4.89 -5.18
C GLY A 69 -1.87 5.00 -6.63
N VAL A 70 -3.03 4.39 -6.94
CA VAL A 70 -3.64 4.46 -8.28
C VAL A 70 -4.00 5.89 -8.66
N LYS A 71 -4.56 6.68 -7.73
CA LYS A 71 -4.84 8.11 -7.95
C LYS A 71 -3.55 8.88 -8.31
N ARG A 72 -2.44 8.59 -7.61
CA ARG A 72 -1.14 9.25 -7.83
C ARG A 72 -0.46 8.83 -9.12
N LEU A 73 -0.62 7.58 -9.56
CA LEU A 73 -0.17 7.13 -10.88
C LEU A 73 -0.85 7.89 -12.02
N ARG A 74 -2.12 8.26 -11.85
CA ARG A 74 -2.93 8.97 -12.85
C ARG A 74 -2.70 10.49 -12.88
N MET A 75 -2.06 11.06 -11.86
CA MET A 75 -1.78 12.50 -11.80
C MET A 75 -0.73 12.94 -12.82
N ARG A 76 -0.97 14.12 -13.41
CA ARG A 76 -0.05 14.83 -14.31
C ARG A 76 0.58 16.01 -13.57
N GLY A 77 1.76 16.45 -14.00
CA GLY A 77 2.56 17.46 -13.30
C GLY A 77 3.58 16.85 -12.33
N GLY A 78 4.37 17.69 -11.67
CA GLY A 78 5.42 17.29 -10.72
C GLY A 78 6.51 16.40 -11.34
N ASN A 79 7.31 15.76 -10.49
CA ASN A 79 8.30 14.77 -10.90
C ASN A 79 7.65 13.39 -11.06
N PRO A 80 7.44 12.91 -12.31
CA PRO A 80 6.71 11.68 -12.56
C PRO A 80 7.47 10.43 -12.11
N VAL A 81 8.81 10.46 -12.08
CA VAL A 81 9.62 9.31 -11.69
C VAL A 81 9.44 9.04 -10.20
N VAL A 82 9.64 10.05 -9.36
CA VAL A 82 9.51 9.91 -7.90
C VAL A 82 8.09 9.49 -7.52
N ARG A 83 7.08 10.20 -8.04
CA ARG A 83 5.67 9.91 -7.73
C ARG A 83 5.27 8.50 -8.15
N ARG A 84 5.65 8.06 -9.36
CA ARG A 84 5.28 6.73 -9.87
C ARG A 84 5.97 5.62 -9.10
N SER A 85 7.25 5.78 -8.77
CA SER A 85 7.98 4.80 -7.97
C SER A 85 7.35 4.62 -6.58
N LEU A 86 7.09 5.71 -5.86
CA LEU A 86 6.48 5.63 -4.53
C LEU A 86 5.03 5.13 -4.59
N ALA A 87 4.26 5.54 -5.59
CA ALA A 87 2.90 5.03 -5.79
C ALA A 87 2.89 3.53 -6.12
N ALA A 88 3.84 3.04 -6.93
CA ALA A 88 3.98 1.62 -7.23
C ALA A 88 4.30 0.81 -5.97
N VAL A 89 5.23 1.29 -5.13
CA VAL A 89 5.56 0.65 -3.84
C VAL A 89 4.32 0.57 -2.94
N ALA A 90 3.54 1.66 -2.82
CA ALA A 90 2.32 1.67 -2.02
C ALA A 90 1.28 0.64 -2.53
N ILE A 91 1.12 0.52 -3.85
CA ILE A 91 0.20 -0.45 -4.45
C ILE A 91 0.67 -1.88 -4.17
N VAL A 92 1.94 -2.18 -4.39
CA VAL A 92 2.50 -3.52 -4.14
C VAL A 92 2.36 -3.89 -2.67
N ALA A 93 2.71 -2.99 -1.75
CA ALA A 93 2.55 -3.20 -0.32
C ALA A 93 1.07 -3.46 0.06
N GLY A 94 0.13 -2.67 -0.47
CA GLY A 94 -1.29 -2.88 -0.25
C GLY A 94 -1.79 -4.22 -0.81
N LEU A 95 -1.32 -4.63 -1.99
CA LEU A 95 -1.68 -5.93 -2.59
C LEU A 95 -1.15 -7.12 -1.78
N VAL A 96 0.04 -7.01 -1.19
CA VAL A 96 0.59 -8.02 -0.27
C VAL A 96 -0.20 -8.05 1.05
N GLN A 97 -0.61 -6.87 1.54
CA GLN A 97 -1.34 -6.75 2.79
C GLN A 97 -2.75 -7.35 2.75
N LEU A 98 -3.42 -7.33 1.59
CA LEU A 98 -4.78 -7.88 1.42
C LEU A 98 -4.91 -9.38 1.79
N PRO A 99 -4.16 -10.32 1.17
CA PRO A 99 -4.27 -11.74 1.50
C PRO A 99 -3.83 -12.03 2.95
N ILE A 100 -2.85 -11.29 3.47
CA ILE A 100 -2.42 -11.40 4.87
C ILE A 100 -3.54 -10.99 5.81
N SER A 101 -4.16 -9.83 5.57
CA SER A 101 -5.26 -9.32 6.40
C SER A 101 -6.53 -10.15 6.27
N ALA A 102 -6.71 -10.85 5.15
CA ALA A 102 -7.81 -11.80 4.94
C ALA A 102 -7.58 -13.17 5.62
N GLY A 103 -6.40 -13.41 6.21
CA GLY A 103 -6.04 -14.71 6.80
C GLY A 103 -5.79 -15.79 5.75
N LEU A 104 -5.55 -15.42 4.50
CA LEU A 104 -5.24 -16.34 3.40
C LEU A 104 -3.74 -16.67 3.32
N TRP A 105 -2.91 -15.83 3.92
CA TRP A 105 -1.46 -15.98 3.94
C TRP A 105 -0.92 -15.53 5.30
N SER A 106 -0.14 -16.37 5.96
CA SER A 106 0.70 -16.01 7.10
C SER A 106 2.17 -15.91 6.68
N LEU A 107 2.88 -14.89 7.20
CA LEU A 107 4.34 -14.73 7.08
C LEU A 107 5.06 -15.47 8.21
#